data_AF-A0A5J4VEA3-F1
#
_entry.id   AF-A0A5J4VEA3-F1
#
_cell.length_a   1.000
_cell.length_b   1.000
_cell.length_c   1.000
_cell.angle_alpha   90.00
_cell.angle_beta   90.00
_cell.angle_gamma   90.00
#
_symmetry.space_group_name_H-M   'P 1'
#
loop_
_entity.id
_entity.type
_entity.pdbx_description
1 polymer ?
#
loop_
_entity_poly.entity_id
_entity_poly.type
_entity_poly.pdbx_seq_one_letter_code
_entity_poly.pdbx_strand_id
1 'polypeptide(L)'
;KEMKQETLLQKAKKEKEQEIEIDKEKQRKIEIVIEIRKEQSNQVLADKNSISNITTQTFPYEFKPQISKYLAVLDKQKNGGIAIVRGNEVILQIISLNDMINLKGVTKIQDQDKWARLNIQLDFETEERIAKFFIGKDMSEFVGVGIKNLPKDIKVVAMSQGPVKTYKADNQERKGQEITQLISWSI
;
A
#
# COMPACT_ATOMS: atom_id res chain seq x y z
N LYS A 1 21.90 -57.02 2.63
CA LYS A 1 20.62 -56.28 2.74
C LYS A 1 20.69 -55.14 3.75
N GLU A 2 21.52 -55.23 4.79
CA GLU A 2 21.69 -54.21 5.85
C GLU A 2 22.30 -52.88 5.38
N MET A 3 23.32 -52.90 4.51
CA MET A 3 23.94 -51.67 3.97
C MET A 3 22.94 -50.69 3.31
N LYS A 4 21.87 -51.21 2.67
CA LYS A 4 20.85 -50.35 2.04
C LYS A 4 19.92 -49.68 3.06
N GLN A 5 19.71 -50.27 4.23
CA GLN A 5 18.85 -49.70 5.28
C GLN A 5 19.57 -48.57 6.03
N GLU A 6 20.87 -48.71 6.29
CA GLU A 6 21.66 -47.65 6.94
C GLU A 6 21.77 -46.38 6.07
N THR A 7 21.94 -46.53 4.75
CA THR A 7 21.99 -45.37 3.84
C THR A 7 20.65 -44.63 3.78
N LEU A 8 19.52 -45.35 3.81
CA LEU A 8 18.19 -44.75 3.83
C LEU A 8 17.93 -44.00 5.16
N LEU A 9 18.39 -44.56 6.27
CA LEU A 9 18.25 -43.93 7.59
C LEU A 9 19.09 -42.65 7.71
N GLN A 10 20.32 -42.64 7.16
CA GLN A 10 21.15 -41.44 7.13
C GLN A 10 20.57 -40.33 6.23
N LYS A 11 19.97 -40.70 5.08
CA LYS A 11 19.31 -39.74 4.19
C LYS A 11 18.10 -39.08 4.86
N ALA A 12 17.26 -39.86 5.54
CA ALA A 12 16.09 -39.35 6.26
C ALA A 12 16.45 -38.43 7.44
N LYS A 13 17.57 -38.71 8.14
CA LYS A 13 18.09 -37.81 9.18
C LYS A 13 18.54 -36.47 8.61
N LYS A 14 19.26 -36.49 7.49
CA LYS A 14 19.78 -35.28 6.84
C LYS A 14 18.65 -34.42 6.26
N GLU A 15 17.61 -35.05 5.72
CA GLU A 15 16.39 -34.35 5.24
C GLU A 15 15.63 -33.68 6.40
N LYS A 16 15.50 -34.35 7.56
CA LYS A 16 14.90 -33.74 8.76
C LYS A 16 15.72 -32.59 9.33
N GLU A 17 17.04 -32.70 9.33
CA GLU A 17 17.93 -31.61 9.79
C GLU A 17 17.81 -30.38 8.89
N GLN A 18 17.74 -30.56 7.57
CA GLN A 18 17.49 -29.47 6.62
C GLN A 18 16.12 -28.82 6.82
N GLU A 19 15.08 -29.61 7.08
CA GLU A 19 13.73 -29.08 7.33
C GLU A 19 13.67 -28.23 8.60
N ILE A 20 14.35 -28.66 9.67
CA ILE A 20 14.48 -27.90 10.92
C ILE A 20 15.27 -26.60 10.71
N GLU A 21 16.33 -26.63 9.91
CA GLU A 21 17.14 -25.45 9.62
C GLU A 21 16.36 -24.42 8.79
N ILE A 22 15.58 -24.87 7.81
CA ILE A 22 14.68 -24.02 7.01
C ILE A 22 13.60 -23.39 7.91
N ASP A 23 13.04 -24.13 8.87
CA ASP A 23 12.00 -23.60 9.75
C ASP A 23 12.56 -22.54 10.73
N LYS A 24 13.78 -22.76 11.24
CA LYS A 24 14.50 -21.75 12.06
C LYS A 24 14.82 -20.48 11.28
N GLU A 25 15.25 -20.63 10.02
CA GLU A 25 15.50 -19.49 9.12
C GLU A 25 14.23 -18.70 8.84
N LYS A 26 13.09 -19.40 8.64
CA LYS A 26 11.77 -18.76 8.49
C LYS A 26 11.36 -18.01 9.76
N GLN A 27 11.53 -18.61 10.94
CA GLN A 27 11.23 -17.96 12.22
C GLN A 27 12.08 -16.71 12.44
N ARG A 28 13.38 -16.76 12.15
CA ARG A 28 14.26 -15.57 12.21
C ARG A 28 13.81 -14.47 11.26
N LYS A 29 13.43 -14.80 10.02
CA LYS A 29 12.91 -13.82 9.07
C LYS A 29 11.61 -13.18 9.56
N ILE A 30 10.74 -13.95 10.21
CA ILE A 30 9.50 -13.43 10.82
C ILE A 30 9.82 -12.48 11.97
N GLU A 31 10.75 -12.84 12.87
CA GLU A 31 11.17 -11.99 13.98
C GLU A 31 11.77 -10.67 13.49
N ILE A 32 12.66 -10.70 12.49
CA ILE A 32 13.23 -9.50 11.88
C ILE A 32 12.12 -8.61 11.28
N VAL A 33 11.14 -9.19 10.59
CA VAL A 33 10.00 -8.43 10.03
C VAL A 33 9.14 -7.81 11.15
N ILE A 34 8.98 -8.48 12.29
CA ILE A 34 8.26 -7.94 13.46
C ILE A 34 9.05 -6.79 14.09
N GLU A 35 10.37 -6.93 14.25
CA GLU A 35 11.26 -5.91 14.80
C GLU A 35 11.23 -4.63 13.95
N ILE A 36 11.39 -4.78 12.62
CA ILE A 36 11.32 -3.66 11.66
C ILE A 36 9.95 -2.96 11.75
N ARG A 37 8.85 -3.72 11.87
CA ARG A 37 7.51 -3.14 12.04
C ARG A 37 7.35 -2.39 13.37
N LYS A 38 7.97 -2.86 14.45
CA LYS A 38 7.96 -2.18 15.75
C LYS A 38 8.75 -0.88 15.72
N GLU A 39 9.94 -0.88 15.10
CA GLU A 39 10.75 0.34 14.93
C GLU A 39 10.04 1.38 14.07
N GLN A 40 9.40 0.96 12.98
CA GLN A 40 8.55 1.84 12.16
C GLN A 40 7.37 2.40 12.98
N SER A 41 6.72 1.59 13.82
CA SER A 41 5.64 2.04 14.70
C SER A 41 6.11 3.04 15.76
N ASN A 42 7.33 2.86 16.29
CA ASN A 42 7.92 3.75 17.30
C ASN A 42 8.39 5.08 16.71
N GLN A 43 8.95 5.10 15.50
CA GLN A 43 9.21 6.36 14.76
C GLN A 43 7.91 7.12 14.47
N VAL A 44 6.85 6.40 14.08
CA VAL A 44 5.51 6.98 13.91
C VAL A 44 4.98 7.59 15.22
N LEU A 45 5.36 7.06 16.39
CA LEU A 45 4.96 7.62 17.69
C LEU A 45 5.68 8.92 18.05
N ALA A 46 6.94 9.09 17.63
CA ALA A 46 7.70 10.31 17.86
C ALA A 46 7.19 11.49 17.00
N ASP A 47 6.73 11.21 15.78
CA ASP A 47 6.18 12.22 14.86
C ASP A 47 4.70 12.58 15.13
N LYS A 48 3.97 11.78 15.94
CA LYS A 48 2.56 12.04 16.34
C LYS A 48 2.35 13.37 17.08
N ASN A 49 3.40 13.94 17.67
CA ASN A 49 3.31 15.22 18.38
C ASN A 49 3.65 16.44 17.51
N SER A 50 4.05 16.25 16.25
CA SER A 50 4.22 17.37 15.34
C SER A 50 2.85 17.67 14.70
N ILE A 51 2.28 18.84 14.98
CA ILE A 51 1.09 19.38 14.30
C ILE A 51 1.52 19.75 12.86
N SER A 52 1.84 18.75 12.05
CA SER A 52 2.15 18.95 10.64
C SER A 52 0.83 19.08 9.90
N ASN A 53 0.47 20.31 9.53
CA ASN A 53 -0.69 20.59 8.70
C ASN A 53 -0.52 19.91 7.34
N ILE A 54 -1.39 18.95 7.02
CA ILE A 54 -1.44 18.27 5.73
C ILE A 54 -2.52 18.94 4.88
N THR A 55 -2.13 19.50 3.75
CA THR A 55 -3.08 20.03 2.77
C THR A 55 -3.73 18.90 1.98
N THR A 56 -5.02 19.04 1.67
CA THR A 56 -5.76 18.06 0.88
C THR A 56 -6.24 18.67 -0.44
N GLN A 57 -6.24 17.86 -1.49
CA GLN A 57 -6.86 18.15 -2.77
C GLN A 57 -7.83 17.01 -3.09
N THR A 58 -9.09 17.35 -3.30
CA THR A 58 -10.13 16.35 -3.58
C THR A 58 -10.51 16.38 -5.06
N PHE A 59 -10.69 15.21 -5.63
CA PHE A 59 -11.04 15.00 -7.02
C PHE A 59 -12.33 14.18 -7.06
N PRO A 60 -13.49 14.79 -7.34
CA PRO A 60 -14.71 14.03 -7.49
C PRO A 60 -14.53 12.99 -8.60
N TYR A 61 -15.04 11.80 -8.36
CA TYR A 61 -15.05 10.75 -9.37
C TYR A 61 -16.47 10.59 -9.89
N GLU A 62 -16.67 10.95 -11.16
CA GLU A 62 -17.88 10.58 -11.88
C GLU A 62 -17.77 9.11 -12.26
N PHE A 63 -18.66 8.28 -11.72
CA PHE A 63 -18.70 6.87 -12.01
C PHE A 63 -18.80 6.62 -13.52
N LYS A 64 -17.79 5.93 -14.06
CA LYS A 64 -17.76 5.45 -15.44
C LYS A 64 -17.30 3.98 -15.41
N PRO A 65 -17.91 3.08 -16.19
CA PRO A 65 -17.50 1.67 -16.26
C PRO A 65 -16.23 1.53 -17.10
N GLN A 66 -15.15 2.18 -16.65
CA GLN A 66 -13.87 2.27 -17.33
C GLN A 66 -12.75 2.24 -16.30
N ILE A 67 -11.52 2.07 -16.77
CA ILE A 67 -10.34 2.22 -15.94
C ILE A 67 -9.87 3.67 -15.93
N SER A 68 -9.75 4.25 -14.74
CA SER A 68 -9.20 5.59 -14.51
C SER A 68 -7.94 5.52 -13.66
N LYS A 69 -6.98 6.41 -13.92
CA LYS A 69 -5.74 6.53 -13.18
C LYS A 69 -5.60 7.94 -12.60
N TYR A 70 -5.17 7.99 -11.35
CA TYR A 70 -4.82 9.21 -10.63
C TYR A 70 -3.36 9.10 -10.20
N LEU A 71 -2.61 10.18 -10.37
CA LEU A 71 -1.22 10.29 -9.94
C LEU A 71 -1.08 11.51 -9.05
N ALA A 72 -0.50 11.34 -7.87
CA ALA A 72 -0.01 12.41 -7.01
C ALA A 72 1.53 12.39 -7.00
N VAL A 73 2.13 13.52 -7.33
CA VAL A 73 3.58 13.76 -7.26
C VAL A 73 3.85 14.59 -6.00
N LEU A 74 4.51 13.97 -5.03
CA LEU A 74 4.75 14.53 -3.70
C LEU A 74 6.22 14.87 -3.48
N ASP A 75 6.47 15.96 -2.75
CA ASP A 75 7.79 16.24 -2.18
C ASP A 75 8.17 15.13 -1.18
N LYS A 76 9.44 14.74 -1.14
CA LYS A 76 9.91 13.54 -0.45
C LYS A 76 10.18 13.78 1.02
N GLN A 77 10.63 14.99 1.33
CA GLN A 77 10.98 15.38 2.69
C GLN A 77 9.74 15.70 3.53
N LYS A 78 8.55 15.46 2.97
CA LYS A 78 7.26 15.85 3.50
C LYS A 78 6.34 14.64 3.52
N ASN A 79 5.50 14.60 4.54
CA ASN A 79 4.46 13.60 4.65
C ASN A 79 3.40 13.85 3.57
N GLY A 80 2.83 12.77 3.03
CA GLY A 80 1.75 12.86 2.07
C GLY A 80 1.09 11.53 1.79
N GLY A 81 0.15 11.50 0.86
CA GLY A 81 -0.60 10.29 0.55
C GLY A 81 -1.59 10.48 -0.58
N ILE A 82 -2.17 9.37 -0.99
CA ILE A 82 -3.31 9.34 -1.88
C ILE A 82 -4.34 8.33 -1.35
N ALA A 83 -5.59 8.73 -1.27
CA ALA A 83 -6.66 7.95 -0.65
C ALA A 83 -7.96 8.04 -1.44
N ILE A 84 -8.91 7.19 -1.06
CA ILE A 84 -10.27 7.18 -1.57
C ILE A 84 -11.22 7.33 -0.38
N VAL A 85 -12.21 8.19 -0.54
CA VAL A 85 -13.27 8.43 0.45
C VAL A 85 -14.63 8.42 -0.24
N ARG A 86 -15.73 8.40 0.52
CA ARG A 86 -17.07 8.52 -0.09
C ARG A 86 -17.23 9.91 -0.71
N GLY A 87 -18.02 10.02 -1.78
CA GLY A 87 -18.23 11.31 -2.44
C GLY A 87 -18.86 12.35 -1.50
N ASN A 88 -19.80 11.92 -0.67
CA ASN A 88 -20.46 12.77 0.34
C ASN A 88 -19.64 13.07 1.60
N GLU A 89 -18.48 12.43 1.81
CA GLU A 89 -17.67 12.62 3.02
C GLU A 89 -16.98 13.99 2.99
N VAL A 90 -17.07 14.79 4.05
CA VAL A 90 -16.42 16.11 4.07
C VAL A 90 -14.96 15.95 4.48
N ILE A 91 -14.04 16.31 3.58
CA ILE A 91 -12.59 16.33 3.85
C ILE A 91 -12.15 17.77 3.99
N LEU A 92 -11.59 18.12 5.14
CA LEU A 92 -11.06 19.45 5.40
C LEU A 92 -9.84 19.73 4.49
N GLN A 93 -9.68 20.98 4.06
CA GLN A 93 -8.54 21.38 3.23
C GLN A 93 -7.20 21.23 3.96
N ILE A 94 -7.23 21.25 5.30
CA ILE A 94 -6.09 21.04 6.18
C ILE A 94 -6.50 19.99 7.20
N ILE A 95 -5.75 18.90 7.29
CA ILE A 95 -5.95 17.80 8.23
C ILE A 95 -4.67 17.52 9.02
N SER A 96 -4.79 16.80 10.13
CA SER A 96 -3.61 16.32 10.87
C SER A 96 -2.96 15.13 10.17
N LEU A 97 -1.71 14.82 10.54
CA LEU A 97 -1.06 13.58 10.12
C LEU A 97 -1.87 12.35 10.54
N ASN A 98 -2.45 12.35 11.74
CA ASN A 98 -3.26 11.24 12.23
C ASN A 98 -4.51 11.02 11.37
N ASP A 99 -5.19 12.10 10.98
CA ASP A 99 -6.34 12.01 10.07
C ASP A 99 -5.92 11.44 8.71
N MET A 100 -4.78 11.88 8.17
CA MET A 100 -4.23 11.37 6.90
C MET A 100 -4.00 9.85 6.94
N ILE A 101 -3.42 9.33 8.03
CA ILE A 101 -3.12 7.89 8.18
C ILE A 101 -4.41 7.05 8.32
N ASN A 102 -5.49 7.65 8.82
CA ASN A 102 -6.78 6.97 8.98
C ASN A 102 -7.62 6.92 7.71
N LEU A 103 -7.22 7.64 6.64
CA LEU A 103 -7.92 7.59 5.36
C LEU A 103 -7.59 6.31 4.58
N LYS A 104 -8.58 5.81 3.82
CA LYS A 104 -8.45 4.56 3.05
C LYS A 104 -7.55 4.77 1.83
N GLY A 105 -6.26 4.49 1.99
CA GLY A 105 -5.30 4.64 0.90
C GLY A 105 -3.87 4.28 1.27
N VAL A 106 -2.94 4.91 0.58
CA VAL A 106 -1.50 4.76 0.82
C VAL A 106 -0.91 6.09 1.22
N THR A 107 -0.22 6.08 2.35
CA THR A 107 0.52 7.22 2.88
C THR A 107 2.02 7.00 2.73
N LYS A 108 2.73 8.10 2.54
CA LYS A 108 4.18 8.17 2.61
C LYS A 108 4.54 9.02 3.83
N ILE A 109 5.25 8.40 4.76
CA ILE A 109 5.92 9.10 5.87
C ILE A 109 7.34 9.41 5.40
N GLN A 110 7.89 10.55 5.85
CA GLN A 110 9.20 11.07 5.45
C GLN A 110 10.26 9.96 5.24
N ASP A 111 10.83 9.92 4.03
CA ASP A 111 11.87 8.96 3.63
C ASP A 111 12.89 9.68 2.73
N GLN A 112 14.17 9.31 2.85
CA GLN A 112 15.34 10.05 2.33
C GLN A 112 15.49 10.02 0.80
N ASP A 113 14.67 9.26 0.08
CA ASP A 113 14.82 9.03 -1.36
C ASP A 113 14.01 9.96 -2.29
N LYS A 114 14.34 9.94 -3.60
CA LYS A 114 13.85 10.93 -4.58
C LYS A 114 12.42 10.66 -5.18
N TRP A 115 11.57 11.71 -5.13
CA TRP A 115 10.19 12.03 -5.58
C TRP A 115 9.24 10.84 -5.47
N ALA A 116 8.30 10.89 -4.52
CA ALA A 116 7.30 9.85 -4.43
C ALA A 116 6.18 10.12 -5.44
N ARG A 117 5.99 9.19 -6.37
CA ARG A 117 4.83 9.13 -7.24
C ARG A 117 3.89 8.09 -6.67
N LEU A 118 2.73 8.56 -6.21
CA LEU A 118 1.67 7.70 -5.71
C LEU A 118 0.58 7.63 -6.78
N ASN A 119 0.26 6.44 -7.21
CA ASN A 119 -0.74 6.22 -8.23
C ASN A 119 -1.90 5.41 -7.68
N ILE A 120 -3.10 5.71 -8.17
CA ILE A 120 -4.30 4.91 -7.98
C ILE A 120 -4.81 4.50 -9.35
N GLN A 121 -5.11 3.21 -9.52
CA GLN A 121 -5.95 2.73 -10.61
C GLN A 121 -7.32 2.38 -10.06
N LEU A 122 -8.36 3.01 -10.58
CA LEU A 122 -9.75 2.66 -10.34
C LEU A 122 -10.22 1.76 -11.49
N ASP A 123 -10.63 0.54 -11.16
CA ASP A 123 -11.09 -0.48 -12.09
C ASP A 123 -12.57 -0.73 -11.85
N PHE A 124 -13.41 0.01 -12.58
CA PHE A 124 -14.87 -0.08 -12.53
C PHE A 124 -15.47 -0.87 -13.72
N GLU A 125 -14.62 -1.52 -14.53
CA GLU A 125 -15.08 -2.42 -15.60
C GLU A 125 -15.61 -3.74 -15.04
N THR A 126 -15.19 -4.10 -13.82
CA THR A 126 -15.63 -5.32 -13.13
C THR A 126 -16.64 -4.98 -12.04
N GLU A 127 -17.53 -5.93 -11.73
CA GLU A 127 -18.48 -5.81 -10.60
C GLU A 127 -17.77 -5.68 -9.24
N GLU A 128 -16.55 -6.23 -9.15
CA GLU A 128 -15.71 -6.15 -7.95
C GLU A 128 -15.27 -4.71 -7.62
N ARG A 129 -15.20 -3.82 -8.62
CA ARG A 129 -14.90 -2.38 -8.45
C ARG A 129 -13.71 -2.13 -7.52
N ILE A 130 -12.51 -2.20 -8.10
CA ILE A 130 -11.27 -2.26 -7.33
C ILE A 130 -10.46 -0.97 -7.49
N ALA A 131 -9.98 -0.44 -6.37
CA ALA A 131 -8.89 0.52 -6.35
C ALA A 131 -7.57 -0.17 -6.07
N LYS A 132 -6.54 0.12 -6.85
CA LYS A 132 -5.18 -0.39 -6.66
C LYS A 132 -4.23 0.77 -6.44
N PHE A 133 -3.40 0.68 -5.41
CA PHE A 133 -2.43 1.71 -5.08
C PHE A 133 -1.03 1.26 -5.47
N PHE A 134 -0.29 2.17 -6.11
CA PHE A 134 1.07 1.92 -6.57
C PHE A 134 1.99 3.02 -6.07
N ILE A 135 3.16 2.62 -5.57
CA ILE A 135 4.25 3.52 -5.20
C ILE A 135 5.36 3.31 -6.23
N GLY A 136 5.79 4.38 -6.89
CA GLY A 136 6.89 4.30 -7.85
C GLY A 136 6.66 5.09 -9.12
N LYS A 137 7.69 5.14 -9.96
CA LYS A 137 7.69 5.90 -11.21
C LYS A 137 6.62 5.41 -12.17
N ASP A 138 6.43 4.09 -12.16
CA ASP A 138 5.56 3.33 -13.04
C ASP A 138 4.65 2.39 -12.22
N MET A 139 3.49 2.02 -12.79
CA MET A 139 2.47 1.13 -12.18
C MET A 139 2.93 -0.34 -12.03
N SER A 140 4.23 -0.57 -12.01
CA SER A 140 4.92 -1.86 -12.01
C SER A 140 5.81 -2.06 -10.79
N GLU A 141 6.11 -1.02 -10.02
CA GLU A 141 7.17 -1.09 -9.01
C GLU A 141 6.70 -1.62 -7.64
N PHE A 142 5.43 -1.41 -7.24
CA PHE A 142 4.88 -2.06 -6.04
C PHE A 142 3.34 -1.96 -5.98
N VAL A 143 2.63 -3.09 -5.99
CA VAL A 143 1.18 -3.17 -5.67
C VAL A 143 1.02 -3.76 -4.27
N GLY A 144 1.13 -2.88 -3.28
CA GLY A 144 0.99 -3.29 -1.88
C GLY A 144 -0.45 -3.63 -1.53
N VAL A 145 -1.40 -2.78 -1.94
CA VAL A 145 -2.78 -2.81 -1.42
C VAL A 145 -3.79 -2.51 -2.53
N GLY A 146 -4.84 -3.33 -2.58
CA GLY A 146 -6.06 -3.07 -3.32
C GLY A 146 -7.28 -3.01 -2.39
N ILE A 147 -8.27 -2.19 -2.75
CA ILE A 147 -9.55 -2.11 -2.06
C ILE A 147 -10.65 -2.49 -3.05
N LYS A 148 -11.40 -3.56 -2.77
CA LYS A 148 -12.53 -4.01 -3.60
C LYS A 148 -13.88 -3.56 -3.05
N ASN A 149 -14.93 -3.79 -3.82
CA ASN A 149 -16.32 -3.45 -3.53
C ASN A 149 -16.54 -1.94 -3.33
N LEU A 150 -15.83 -1.11 -4.09
CA LEU A 150 -15.97 0.34 -3.98
C LEU A 150 -17.40 0.79 -4.30
N PRO A 151 -17.98 1.73 -3.53
CA PRO A 151 -19.23 2.36 -3.90
C PRO A 151 -19.05 3.15 -5.20
N LYS A 152 -20.17 3.44 -5.89
CA LYS A 152 -20.14 4.26 -7.11
C LYS A 152 -19.85 5.74 -6.81
N ASP A 153 -20.22 6.17 -5.61
CA ASP A 153 -19.98 7.53 -5.13
C ASP A 153 -18.69 7.58 -4.29
N ILE A 154 -17.58 7.89 -4.96
CA ILE A 154 -16.28 8.08 -4.32
C ILE A 154 -15.63 9.38 -4.79
N LYS A 155 -14.60 9.78 -4.08
CA LYS A 155 -13.64 10.78 -4.55
C LYS A 155 -12.22 10.36 -4.18
N VAL A 156 -11.28 10.79 -5.01
CA VAL A 156 -9.86 10.60 -4.76
C VAL A 156 -9.34 11.81 -4.00
N VAL A 157 -8.50 11.59 -3.00
CA VAL A 157 -7.90 12.64 -2.18
C VAL A 157 -6.38 12.53 -2.28
N ALA A 158 -5.72 13.58 -2.75
CA ALA A 158 -4.28 13.73 -2.63
C ALA A 158 -3.96 14.58 -1.39
N MET A 159 -2.94 14.20 -0.65
CA MET A 159 -2.61 14.76 0.66
C MET A 159 -1.12 15.06 0.73
N SER A 160 -0.74 16.23 1.24
CA SER A 160 0.68 16.62 1.29
C SER A 160 0.94 17.73 2.31
N GLN A 161 2.04 17.62 3.04
CA GLN A 161 2.61 18.69 3.87
C GLN A 161 3.39 19.74 3.05
N GLY A 162 3.58 19.50 1.75
CA GLY A 162 4.24 20.41 0.82
C GLY A 162 3.50 20.53 -0.52
N PRO A 163 4.08 21.20 -1.52
CA PRO A 163 3.49 21.28 -2.85
C PRO A 163 3.19 19.89 -3.43
N VAL A 164 1.99 19.73 -4.00
CA VAL A 164 1.56 18.50 -4.66
C VAL A 164 1.09 18.82 -6.08
N LYS A 165 1.47 17.97 -7.04
CA LYS A 165 0.91 17.98 -8.40
C LYS A 165 0.10 16.72 -8.61
N THR A 166 -1.09 16.87 -9.17
CA THR A 166 -2.01 15.76 -9.42
C THR A 166 -2.37 15.66 -10.88
N TYR A 167 -2.48 14.44 -11.39
CA TYR A 167 -2.84 14.14 -12.76
C TYR A 167 -3.94 13.09 -12.78
N LYS A 168 -4.86 13.20 -13.74
CA LYS A 168 -5.90 12.21 -14.01
C LYS A 168 -5.80 11.77 -15.47
N ALA A 169 -5.92 10.47 -15.71
CA ALA A 169 -6.02 9.88 -17.03
C ALA A 169 -7.14 8.84 -17.05
N ASP A 170 -7.98 8.89 -18.09
CA ASP A 170 -9.10 7.97 -18.30
C ASP A 170 -8.79 6.98 -19.43
N ASN A 171 -9.59 5.91 -19.56
CA ASN A 171 -9.48 4.88 -20.59
C ASN A 171 -8.09 4.22 -20.65
N GLN A 172 -7.59 3.84 -19.48
CA GLN A 172 -6.24 3.30 -19.33
C GLN A 172 -6.25 1.78 -19.33
N GLU A 173 -5.16 1.16 -19.80
CA GLU A 173 -5.00 -0.29 -19.63
C GLU A 173 -4.91 -0.68 -18.15
N ARG A 174 -5.53 -1.82 -17.81
CA ARG A 174 -5.41 -2.48 -16.51
C ARG A 174 -3.95 -2.86 -16.25
N LYS A 175 -3.39 -2.37 -15.14
CA LYS A 175 -2.08 -2.80 -14.62
C LYS A 175 -2.21 -3.41 -13.23
N GLY A 176 -1.13 -4.05 -12.76
CA GLY A 176 -1.05 -4.66 -11.43
C GLY A 176 -2.03 -5.82 -11.24
N GLN A 177 -1.87 -6.91 -12.00
CA GLN A 177 -2.68 -8.13 -11.80
C GLN A 177 -2.36 -8.79 -10.45
N GLU A 178 -1.11 -8.73 -10.02
CA GLU A 178 -0.68 -9.19 -8.70
C GLU A 178 -1.00 -8.10 -7.65
N ILE A 179 -1.92 -8.40 -6.75
CA ILE A 179 -2.25 -7.55 -5.59
C ILE A 179 -1.81 -8.33 -4.35
N THR A 180 -0.86 -7.79 -3.59
CA THR A 180 -0.32 -8.49 -2.40
C THR A 180 -1.37 -8.58 -1.29
N GLN A 181 -2.17 -7.52 -1.12
CA GLN A 181 -3.23 -7.45 -0.13
C GLN A 181 -4.50 -6.86 -0.73
N LEU A 182 -5.61 -7.60 -0.72
CA LEU A 182 -6.90 -7.13 -1.19
C LEU A 182 -7.89 -7.05 -0.02
N ILE A 183 -8.28 -5.83 0.36
CA ILE A 183 -9.23 -5.59 1.44
C ILE A 183 -10.60 -5.19 0.86
N SER A 184 -11.68 -5.53 1.56
CA SER A 184 -13.01 -5.05 1.17
C SER A 184 -13.21 -3.62 1.64
N TRP A 185 -13.97 -2.84 0.88
CA TRP A 185 -14.53 -1.59 1.35
C TRP A 185 -15.53 -1.88 2.47
N SER A 186 -15.06 -1.85 3.72
CA SER A 186 -15.92 -1.98 4.90
C SER A 186 -16.81 -0.74 5.01
N ILE A 187 -18.11 -0.98 5.22
CA ILE A 187 -19.17 0.05 5.39
C ILE A 187 -18.99 0.76 6.72
#